data_AF-A0A447KU28-F1
#
_entry.id   AF-A0A447KU28-F1
#
_cell.length_a   1.000
_cell.length_b   1.000
_cell.length_c   1.000
_cell.angle_alpha   90.00
_cell.angle_beta   90.00
_cell.angle_gamma   90.00
#
_symmetry.space_group_name_H-M   'P 1'
#
loop_
_entity.id
_entity.type
_entity.pdbx_description
1 polymer ?
#
loop_
_entity_poly.entity_id
_entity_poly.type
_entity_poly.pdbx_seq_one_letter_code
_entity_poly.pdbx_strand_id
1 'polypeptide(L)'
;MGTSNGQIVAFYQAMDGDDIKLVISGEPKGHVQRVDIMDPEVATEWGSKLGTPFSDMYSKAFGACKPATGDDAGNVECVASQSKYVTYIFSGKWAGPQDIIPPDDTLKSWTVSKIIWHAKAQ
;
A
#
# COMPACT_ATOMS: atom_id res chain seq x y z
N MET A 1 -8.68 12.79 -13.38
CA MET A 1 -9.96 12.36 -12.77
C MET A 1 -10.17 10.90 -13.13
N GLY A 2 -10.77 10.12 -12.24
CA GLY A 2 -11.05 8.70 -12.46
C GLY A 2 -12.22 8.22 -11.59
N THR A 3 -12.39 6.90 -11.52
CA THR A 3 -13.43 6.26 -10.70
C THR A 3 -12.76 5.33 -9.69
N SER A 4 -13.14 5.42 -8.42
CA SER A 4 -12.73 4.49 -7.36
C SER A 4 -13.97 4.06 -6.58
N ASN A 5 -14.20 2.74 -6.47
CA ASN A 5 -15.39 2.18 -5.81
C ASN A 5 -16.73 2.80 -6.28
N GLY A 6 -16.84 3.10 -7.58
CA GLY A 6 -18.03 3.72 -8.17
C GLY A 6 -18.17 5.24 -7.93
N GLN A 7 -17.23 5.87 -7.24
CA GLN A 7 -17.21 7.31 -6.98
C GLN A 7 -16.20 8.02 -7.89
N ILE A 8 -16.53 9.25 -8.31
CA ILE A 8 -15.61 10.11 -9.08
C ILE A 8 -14.55 10.65 -8.13
N VAL A 9 -13.28 10.44 -8.48
CA VAL A 9 -12.13 10.94 -7.73
C VAL A 9 -11.27 11.88 -8.57
N ALA A 10 -10.77 12.94 -7.94
CA ALA A 10 -9.66 13.71 -8.47
C ALA A 10 -8.35 13.07 -8.00
N PHE A 11 -7.36 13.00 -8.89
CA PHE A 11 -6.04 12.51 -8.56
C PHE A 11 -4.97 13.36 -9.25
N TYR A 12 -3.82 13.44 -8.61
CA TYR A 12 -2.61 14.09 -9.10
C TYR A 12 -1.46 13.09 -9.02
N GLN A 13 -0.62 13.06 -10.04
CA GLN A 13 0.57 12.21 -10.09
C GLN A 13 1.80 13.10 -9.94
N ALA A 14 2.62 12.82 -8.93
CA ALA A 14 3.97 13.36 -8.85
C ALA A 14 4.89 12.41 -9.60
N MET A 15 5.61 12.93 -10.60
CA MET A 15 6.46 12.14 -11.49
C MET A 15 7.90 12.61 -11.40
N ASP A 16 8.83 11.68 -11.55
CA ASP A 16 10.24 11.94 -11.80
C ASP A 16 10.62 11.25 -13.12
N GLY A 17 10.86 12.05 -14.15
CA GLY A 17 10.87 11.57 -15.54
C GLY A 17 9.53 10.92 -15.92
N ASP A 18 9.60 9.68 -16.38
CA ASP A 18 8.44 8.87 -16.77
C ASP A 18 7.88 8.02 -15.62
N ASP A 19 8.53 8.02 -14.45
CA ASP A 19 8.11 7.25 -13.31
C ASP A 19 7.12 8.04 -12.45
N ILE A 20 5.95 7.44 -12.17
CA ILE A 20 5.05 7.96 -11.15
C ILE A 20 5.62 7.59 -9.78
N LYS A 21 5.91 8.61 -8.96
CA LYS A 21 6.45 8.45 -7.61
C LYS A 21 5.37 8.52 -6.55
N LEU A 22 4.37 9.40 -6.73
CA LEU A 22 3.21 9.47 -5.85
C LEU A 22 1.91 9.63 -6.62
N VAL A 23 0.82 9.09 -6.08
CA VAL A 23 -0.55 9.42 -6.49
C VAL A 23 -1.30 10.00 -5.31
N ILE A 24 -1.75 11.25 -5.42
CA ILE A 24 -2.51 11.96 -4.40
C ILE A 24 -3.95 12.02 -4.86
N SER A 25 -4.89 11.49 -4.08
CA SER A 25 -6.31 11.40 -4.48
C SER A 25 -7.29 11.82 -3.38
N GLY A 26 -8.48 12.22 -3.82
CA GLY A 26 -9.59 12.63 -2.98
C GLY A 26 -10.80 13.09 -3.80
N GLU A 27 -11.79 13.65 -3.10
CA GLU A 27 -12.97 14.22 -3.74
C GLU A 27 -12.60 15.41 -4.65
N PRO A 28 -13.27 15.59 -5.81
CA PRO A 28 -13.04 16.75 -6.66
C PRO A 28 -13.26 18.06 -5.91
N LYS A 29 -12.25 18.95 -5.93
CA LYS A 29 -12.23 20.21 -5.15
C LYS A 29 -12.37 20.01 -3.63
N GLY A 30 -12.06 18.82 -3.12
CA GLY A 30 -12.08 18.47 -1.70
C GLY A 30 -10.68 18.38 -1.08
N HIS A 31 -10.60 17.69 0.06
CA HIS A 31 -9.34 17.41 0.76
C HIS A 31 -8.66 16.15 0.24
N VAL A 32 -7.34 16.04 0.48
CA VAL A 32 -6.59 14.80 0.22
C VAL A 32 -7.15 13.70 1.13
N GLN A 33 -7.49 12.56 0.54
CA GLN A 33 -8.03 11.41 1.27
C GLN A 33 -7.07 10.22 1.24
N ARG A 34 -6.22 10.11 0.22
CA ARG A 34 -5.27 9.01 0.06
C ARG A 34 -4.02 9.47 -0.69
N VAL A 35 -2.87 8.96 -0.27
CA VAL A 35 -1.60 9.14 -0.96
C VAL A 35 -0.94 7.78 -1.13
N ASP A 36 -0.71 7.38 -2.38
CA ASP A 36 0.04 6.18 -2.74
C ASP A 36 1.47 6.61 -3.03
N ILE A 37 2.42 6.04 -2.30
CA ILE A 37 3.85 6.32 -2.42
C ILE A 37 4.54 5.11 -3.05
N MET A 38 5.15 5.35 -4.19
CA MET A 38 5.93 4.40 -5.00
C MET A 38 7.36 4.92 -5.23
N ASP A 39 7.75 5.94 -4.47
CA ASP A 39 9.10 6.50 -4.45
C ASP A 39 10.00 5.74 -3.47
N PRO A 40 11.12 5.12 -3.93
CA PRO A 40 12.06 4.43 -3.04
C PRO A 40 12.84 5.36 -2.10
N GLU A 41 12.87 6.67 -2.38
CA GLU A 41 13.55 7.66 -1.53
C GLU A 41 12.69 8.10 -0.33
N VAL A 42 11.38 7.86 -0.39
CA VAL A 42 10.47 8.20 0.70
C VAL A 42 10.41 7.06 1.72
N ALA A 43 10.72 7.39 2.97
CA ALA A 43 10.55 6.51 4.11
C ALA A 43 9.46 7.03 5.05
N THR A 44 8.84 6.13 5.80
CA THR A 44 8.02 6.52 6.95
C THR A 44 8.88 7.14 8.05
N GLU A 45 8.24 7.84 8.97
CA GLU A 45 8.92 8.42 10.14
C GLU A 45 9.69 7.38 10.98
N TRP A 46 9.21 6.13 10.98
CA TRP A 46 9.85 4.99 11.65
C TRP A 46 10.77 4.16 10.74
N GLY A 47 11.12 4.66 9.56
CA GLY A 47 12.19 4.14 8.71
C GLY A 47 11.81 3.02 7.74
N SER A 48 10.55 2.56 7.72
CA SER A 48 10.08 1.60 6.71
C SER A 48 9.98 2.29 5.35
N LYS A 49 10.40 1.61 4.28
CA LYS A 49 10.40 2.13 2.91
C LYS A 49 10.12 1.03 1.90
N LEU A 50 10.07 1.37 0.62
CA LEU A 50 10.00 0.36 -0.43
C LEU A 50 11.18 -0.62 -0.31
N GLY A 51 10.88 -1.91 -0.49
CA GLY A 51 11.85 -2.99 -0.32
C GLY A 51 11.98 -3.51 1.12
N THR A 52 11.39 -2.86 2.14
CA THR A 52 11.43 -3.40 3.52
C THR A 52 10.76 -4.78 3.55
N PRO A 53 11.43 -5.83 4.06
CA PRO A 53 10.86 -7.16 4.19
C PRO A 53 9.68 -7.21 5.15
N PHE A 54 8.68 -8.05 4.86
CA PHE A 54 7.56 -8.30 5.75
C PHE A 54 8.03 -8.79 7.13
N SER A 55 9.04 -9.67 7.16
CA SER A 55 9.61 -10.23 8.40
C SER A 55 10.16 -9.18 9.36
N ASP A 56 10.55 -8.01 8.85
CA ASP A 56 11.13 -6.94 9.66
C ASP A 56 10.02 -6.12 10.36
N MET A 57 8.77 -6.24 9.88
CA MET A 57 7.65 -5.42 10.29
C MET A 57 6.56 -6.21 11.01
N TYR A 58 6.37 -7.48 10.64
CA TYR A 58 5.30 -8.34 11.13
C TYR A 58 5.80 -9.76 11.37
N SER A 59 5.39 -10.35 12.49
CA SER A 59 5.66 -11.76 12.79
C SER A 59 4.68 -12.73 12.10
N LYS A 60 3.48 -12.22 11.78
CA LYS A 60 2.38 -12.96 11.14
C LYS A 60 1.40 -11.97 10.49
N ALA A 61 0.69 -12.41 9.46
CA ALA A 61 -0.30 -11.57 8.77
C ALA A 61 -1.62 -11.40 9.55
N PHE A 62 -2.00 -12.39 10.36
CA PHE A 62 -3.30 -12.40 11.05
C PHE A 62 -3.49 -11.17 11.94
N GLY A 63 -4.59 -10.44 11.70
CA GLY A 63 -5.01 -9.28 12.48
C GLY A 63 -4.51 -7.94 11.94
N ALA A 64 -3.38 -7.91 11.21
CA ALA A 64 -2.83 -6.69 10.63
C ALA A 64 -3.06 -6.58 9.12
N CYS A 65 -3.27 -7.72 8.44
CA CYS A 65 -3.26 -7.79 6.98
C CYS A 65 -4.56 -8.35 6.39
N LYS A 66 -4.83 -7.93 5.15
CA LYS A 66 -5.93 -8.40 4.28
C LYS A 66 -5.42 -8.54 2.83
N PRO A 67 -6.09 -9.34 1.98
CA PRO A 67 -5.83 -9.30 0.54
C PRO A 67 -6.03 -7.87 0.00
N ALA A 68 -5.08 -7.39 -0.80
CA ALA A 68 -5.22 -6.10 -1.46
C ALA A 68 -6.26 -6.19 -2.59
N THR A 69 -6.82 -5.04 -2.97
CA THR A 69 -7.92 -4.94 -3.94
C THR A 69 -7.63 -3.91 -5.03
N GLY A 70 -8.40 -3.92 -6.11
CA GLY A 70 -8.23 -2.97 -7.21
C GLY A 70 -6.91 -3.20 -7.94
N ASP A 71 -6.15 -2.14 -8.18
CA ASP A 71 -4.87 -2.20 -8.92
C ASP A 71 -3.79 -2.99 -8.18
N ASP A 72 -3.96 -3.22 -6.87
CA ASP A 72 -3.04 -3.98 -6.04
C ASP A 72 -3.49 -5.45 -5.83
N ALA A 73 -4.53 -5.92 -6.54
CA ALA A 73 -5.03 -7.29 -6.40
C ALA A 73 -3.94 -8.36 -6.58
N GLY A 74 -3.96 -9.38 -5.72
CA GLY A 74 -2.92 -10.42 -5.64
C GLY A 74 -1.74 -10.07 -4.73
N ASN A 75 -1.71 -8.86 -4.19
CA ASN A 75 -0.79 -8.45 -3.12
C ASN A 75 -1.46 -8.51 -1.74
N VAL A 76 -0.70 -8.20 -0.69
CA VAL A 76 -1.20 -8.15 0.69
C VAL A 76 -1.12 -6.73 1.22
N GLU A 77 -2.22 -6.20 1.74
CA GLU A 77 -2.28 -4.91 2.42
C GLU A 77 -2.21 -5.11 3.93
N CYS A 78 -1.28 -4.44 4.61
CA CYS A 78 -1.12 -4.51 6.06
C CYS A 78 -1.13 -3.13 6.72
N VAL A 79 -1.84 -2.98 7.83
CA VAL A 79 -1.86 -1.74 8.64
C VAL A 79 -0.57 -1.60 9.43
N ALA A 80 0.05 -0.43 9.41
CA ALA A 80 1.26 -0.15 10.18
C ALA A 80 0.99 -0.29 11.69
N SER A 81 1.89 -0.93 12.42
CA SER A 81 1.78 -1.07 13.88
C SER A 81 1.90 0.27 14.61
N GLN A 82 2.61 1.23 14.01
CA GLN A 82 2.84 2.57 14.52
C GLN A 82 1.70 3.56 14.17
N SER A 83 0.85 3.25 13.18
CA SER A 83 -0.19 4.18 12.72
C SER A 83 -1.34 3.48 12.00
N LYS A 84 -2.56 3.80 12.41
CA LYS A 84 -3.78 3.34 11.71
C LYS A 84 -4.03 4.06 10.39
N TYR A 85 -3.25 5.11 10.07
CA TYR A 85 -3.42 5.89 8.85
C TYR A 85 -2.45 5.47 7.75
N VAL A 86 -1.55 4.52 8.02
CA VAL A 86 -0.57 4.03 7.05
C VAL A 86 -0.79 2.55 6.83
N THR A 87 -0.90 2.14 5.57
CA THR A 87 -0.85 0.74 5.16
C THR A 87 0.29 0.50 4.20
N TYR A 88 0.75 -0.75 4.14
CA TYR A 88 1.76 -1.21 3.20
C TYR A 88 1.15 -2.24 2.26
N ILE A 89 1.48 -2.14 0.99
CA ILE A 89 1.29 -3.23 0.04
C ILE A 89 2.58 -4.02 0.01
N PHE A 90 2.49 -5.31 0.31
CA PHE A 90 3.55 -6.27 0.15
C PHE A 90 3.32 -7.06 -1.13
N SER A 91 4.35 -7.15 -1.97
CA SER A 91 4.35 -7.98 -3.17
C SER A 91 5.50 -8.98 -3.15
N GLY A 92 5.30 -10.08 -3.85
CA GLY A 92 6.30 -11.13 -4.03
C GLY A 92 5.76 -12.27 -4.86
N LYS A 93 6.50 -13.37 -4.91
CA LYS A 93 6.11 -14.53 -5.71
C LYS A 93 5.06 -15.35 -4.97
N TRP A 94 3.92 -15.57 -5.60
CA TRP A 94 2.87 -16.47 -5.13
C TRP A 94 2.17 -17.13 -6.31
N ALA A 95 1.92 -18.44 -6.17
CA ALA A 95 1.26 -19.26 -7.19
C ALA A 95 -0.13 -19.75 -6.75
N GLY A 96 -0.63 -19.26 -5.61
CA GLY A 96 -1.99 -19.56 -5.16
C GLY A 96 -3.00 -18.48 -5.57
N PRO A 97 -4.24 -18.60 -5.09
CA PRO A 97 -5.30 -17.62 -5.36
C PRO A 97 -4.92 -16.20 -4.90
N GLN A 98 -5.43 -15.20 -5.61
CA GLN A 98 -5.16 -13.77 -5.35
C GLN A 98 -6.04 -13.19 -4.22
N ASP A 99 -7.14 -13.85 -3.90
CA ASP A 99 -8.13 -13.45 -2.90
C ASP A 99 -7.80 -13.98 -1.49
N ILE A 100 -6.67 -14.69 -1.35
CA ILE A 100 -6.20 -15.21 -0.06
C ILE A 100 -4.82 -14.63 0.28
N ILE A 101 -4.56 -14.50 1.57
CA ILE A 101 -3.25 -14.14 2.08
C ILE A 101 -2.33 -15.37 2.01
N PRO A 102 -1.15 -15.30 1.35
CA PRO A 102 -0.17 -16.37 1.39
C PRO A 102 0.24 -16.75 2.82
N PRO A 103 0.70 -17.98 3.08
CA PRO A 103 1.21 -18.38 4.38
C PRO A 103 2.36 -17.47 4.84
N ASP A 104 2.51 -17.29 6.16
CA ASP A 104 3.54 -16.41 6.75
C ASP A 104 4.95 -16.77 6.25
N ASP A 105 5.27 -18.05 6.01
CA ASP A 105 6.57 -18.47 5.49
C ASP A 105 6.86 -17.96 4.07
N THR A 106 5.82 -17.81 3.24
CA THR A 106 5.94 -17.15 1.93
C THR A 106 6.11 -15.65 2.12
N LEU A 107 5.26 -15.04 2.97
CA LEU A 107 5.22 -13.60 3.18
C LEU A 107 6.49 -13.03 3.77
N LYS A 108 7.22 -13.75 4.64
CA LYS A 108 8.48 -13.27 5.23
C LYS A 108 9.47 -12.70 4.19
N SER A 109 9.46 -13.25 2.97
CA SER A 109 10.34 -12.80 1.87
C SER A 109 9.75 -11.69 1.00
N TRP A 110 8.46 -11.39 1.14
CA TRP A 110 7.80 -10.32 0.41
C TRP A 110 8.25 -8.96 0.94
N THR A 111 8.24 -7.97 0.07
CA THR A 111 8.74 -6.63 0.39
C THR A 111 7.68 -5.58 0.15
N VAL A 112 7.76 -4.47 0.87
CA VAL A 112 6.91 -3.29 0.62
C VAL A 112 7.11 -2.82 -0.82
N SER A 113 6.04 -2.82 -1.62
CA SER A 113 6.00 -2.32 -2.98
C SER A 113 5.29 -0.97 -3.11
N LYS A 114 4.46 -0.63 -2.12
CA LYS A 114 3.76 0.66 -2.02
C LYS A 114 3.48 0.98 -0.55
N ILE A 115 3.61 2.24 -0.19
CA ILE A 115 3.13 2.77 1.10
C ILE A 115 1.90 3.60 0.81
N ILE A 116 0.85 3.46 1.62
CA ILE A 116 -0.39 4.21 1.43
C ILE A 116 -0.68 4.97 2.71
N TRP A 117 -0.80 6.28 2.61
CA TRP A 117 -1.40 7.10 3.66
C TRP A 117 -2.90 7.28 3.38
N HIS A 118 -3.71 7.22 4.43
CA HIS A 118 -5.15 7.42 4.39
C HIS A 118 -5.55 8.54 5.35
N ALA A 119 -6.49 9.39 4.96
CA ALA A 119 -7.04 10.41 5.85
C ALA A 119 -7.92 9.81 6.97
N LYS A 120 -8.39 8.56 6.79
CA LYS A 120 -9.19 7.81 7.76
C LYS A 120 -8.42 6.59 8.25
N ALA A 121 -8.55 6.30 9.55
CA ALA A 121 -7.95 5.13 10.16
C ALA A 121 -8.47 3.83 9.52
N GLN A 122 -7.56 2.87 9.32
CA GLN A 122 -7.77 1.54 8.75
C GLN A 122 -7.96 0.47 9.83
#